data_AF-A0A4Y2L5U8-F1
#
_entry.id   AF-A0A4Y2L5U8-F1
#
_cell.length_a   1.000
_cell.length_b   1.000
_cell.length_c   1.000
_cell.angle_alpha   90.00
_cell.angle_beta   90.00
_cell.angle_gamma   90.00
#
_symmetry.space_group_name_H-M   'P 1'
#
loop_
_entity.id
_entity.type
_entity.pdbx_description
1 polymer ?
#
loop_
_entity_poly.entity_id
_entity_poly.type
_entity_poly.pdbx_seq_one_letter_code
_entity_poly.pdbx_strand_id
1 'polypeptide(L)'
;MLPQLQNQDNCYFISEPNLGKTVKKLFELKSLAGDSREITKSEEEIYCEENFVKTYKRDQTGRFIAQLPLKENAESVLGSSKENAIKRLNGIWNKLNKNNTMETLYKEFMRGYENLGHMEEAEDEIMDKLKYYIPHHAIFKPEKTSTPLRVVFDASAKTTSGFSLNSILLNGGIIQKDLFSIVSRFRKHKFAFSADIKKMYRQILIDQNQRDLQRIVWKTSADASVKVYKLSTVTYGTFSAPFSATRTLKALADEGRKVFPKAEELLKNDIWFSSPDLQTDELEDNQFIPDPTYVDELKCAVTLTFNGYNSEFYDELFNCTNNFTKLIRIFSFIFRFINNTKVKECRNKVSKYLTAEELHRSTEFLARVAQLSEFKAEIDAL
;
A
#
# COMPACT_ATOMS: atom_id res chain seq x y z
N MET A 1 -6.71 -55.80 32.50
CA MET A 1 -7.84 -56.03 31.58
C MET A 1 -8.21 -54.69 30.97
N LEU A 2 -7.65 -54.38 29.80
CA LEU A 2 -7.91 -53.15 29.04
C LEU A 2 -9.25 -53.31 28.31
N PRO A 3 -10.17 -52.32 28.34
CA PRO A 3 -11.28 -52.30 27.40
C PRO A 3 -10.80 -51.83 26.02
N GLN A 4 -11.19 -52.58 25.00
CA GLN A 4 -10.91 -52.35 23.59
C GLN A 4 -11.50 -51.01 23.14
N LEU A 5 -10.64 -50.12 22.63
CA LEU A 5 -11.06 -48.94 21.88
C LEU A 5 -11.41 -49.40 20.46
N GLN A 6 -12.70 -49.37 20.13
CA GLN A 6 -13.19 -49.54 18.76
C GLN A 6 -12.69 -48.38 17.89
N ASN A 7 -12.07 -48.72 16.76
CA ASN A 7 -11.79 -47.79 15.67
C ASN A 7 -13.09 -47.15 15.20
N GLN A 8 -13.26 -45.86 15.46
CA GLN A 8 -14.13 -44.99 14.68
C GLN A 8 -13.25 -44.11 13.82
N ASP A 9 -13.24 -44.40 12.52
CA ASP A 9 -12.72 -43.51 11.48
C ASP A 9 -13.59 -42.25 11.44
N ASN A 10 -13.29 -41.29 12.32
CA ASN A 10 -13.87 -39.96 12.27
C ASN A 10 -13.17 -39.19 11.13
N CYS A 11 -13.76 -39.29 9.95
CA CYS A 11 -13.44 -38.46 8.81
C CYS A 11 -13.87 -37.02 9.15
N TYR A 12 -12.93 -36.16 9.55
CA TYR A 12 -13.17 -34.74 9.74
C TYR A 12 -13.39 -34.09 8.37
N PHE A 13 -14.64 -34.07 7.90
CA PHE A 13 -15.04 -33.17 6.82
C PHE A 13 -14.94 -31.73 7.32
N ILE A 14 -13.85 -31.04 6.99
CA ILE A 14 -13.81 -29.59 7.00
C ILE A 14 -14.76 -29.15 5.88
N SER A 15 -16.00 -28.79 6.24
CA SER A 15 -16.87 -28.12 5.28
C SER A 15 -16.32 -26.72 5.07
N GLU A 16 -15.51 -26.53 4.03
CA GLU A 16 -15.26 -25.18 3.52
C GLU A 16 -16.60 -24.66 2.99
N PRO A 17 -17.18 -23.58 3.56
CA PRO A 17 -18.50 -23.06 3.17
C PRO A 17 -18.50 -22.40 1.78
N ASN A 18 -17.47 -22.64 0.96
CA ASN A 18 -17.32 -22.03 -0.36
C ASN A 18 -16.40 -22.82 -1.30
N LEU A 19 -16.41 -24.16 -1.24
CA LEU A 19 -15.63 -25.01 -2.15
C LEU A 19 -15.82 -24.60 -3.63
N GLY A 20 -17.03 -24.20 -4.04
CA GLY A 20 -17.29 -23.68 -5.38
C GLY A 20 -16.53 -22.38 -5.72
N LYS A 21 -16.35 -21.46 -4.76
CA LYS A 21 -15.51 -20.27 -4.95
C LYS A 21 -14.02 -20.61 -4.91
N THR A 22 -13.61 -21.53 -4.05
CA THR A 22 -12.21 -21.99 -3.95
C THR A 22 -11.79 -22.69 -5.24
N VAL A 23 -12.63 -23.58 -5.76
CA VAL A 23 -12.43 -24.26 -7.05
C VAL A 23 -12.47 -23.27 -8.21
N LYS A 24 -13.40 -22.31 -8.21
CA LYS A 24 -13.42 -21.26 -9.25
C LYS A 24 -12.12 -20.44 -9.26
N LYS A 25 -11.63 -20.03 -8.08
CA LYS A 25 -10.32 -19.35 -7.94
C LYS A 25 -9.14 -20.24 -8.37
N LEU A 26 -9.21 -21.54 -8.11
CA LEU A 26 -8.21 -22.52 -8.54
C LEU A 26 -8.21 -22.73 -10.06
N PHE A 27 -9.37 -22.64 -10.71
CA PHE A 27 -9.47 -22.68 -12.17
C PHE A 27 -9.02 -21.35 -12.81
N GLU A 28 -9.37 -20.21 -12.22
CA GLU A 28 -8.83 -18.89 -12.62
C GLU A 28 -7.30 -18.84 -12.50
N LEU A 29 -6.72 -19.60 -11.55
CA LEU A 29 -5.27 -19.80 -11.38
C LEU A 29 -4.61 -20.66 -12.46
N LYS A 30 -5.30 -21.71 -12.92
CA LYS A 30 -4.75 -22.67 -13.90
C LYS A 30 -4.85 -22.19 -15.34
N SER A 31 -5.62 -21.13 -15.60
CA SER A 31 -5.57 -20.39 -16.86
C SER A 31 -4.18 -19.75 -17.00
N LEU A 32 -3.30 -20.43 -17.73
CA LEU A 32 -1.95 -19.96 -18.09
C LEU A 32 -2.00 -18.56 -18.73
N ALA A 33 -0.88 -17.83 -18.64
CA ALA A 33 -0.66 -16.55 -19.30
C ALA A 33 -0.97 -16.67 -20.81
N GLY A 34 -2.16 -16.23 -21.20
CA GLY A 34 -2.72 -16.43 -22.55
C GLY A 34 -4.25 -16.57 -22.54
N ASP A 35 -4.82 -17.05 -21.43
CA ASP A 35 -6.28 -17.16 -21.22
C ASP A 35 -6.85 -15.97 -20.43
N SER A 36 -6.15 -14.84 -20.42
CA SER A 36 -6.78 -13.58 -20.12
C SER A 36 -7.88 -13.39 -21.16
N ARG A 37 -9.14 -13.62 -20.77
CA ARG A 37 -10.19 -12.71 -21.23
C ARG A 37 -9.58 -11.33 -21.01
N GLU A 38 -9.14 -10.68 -22.10
CA GLU A 38 -8.87 -9.26 -22.06
C GLU A 38 -10.12 -8.69 -21.41
N ILE A 39 -10.00 -8.29 -20.14
CA ILE A 39 -11.07 -7.55 -19.50
C ILE A 39 -11.13 -6.32 -20.38
N THR A 40 -12.12 -6.26 -21.25
CA THR A 40 -12.31 -5.17 -22.18
C THR A 40 -12.31 -3.93 -21.32
N LYS A 41 -11.26 -3.13 -21.44
CA LYS A 41 -11.12 -1.91 -20.65
C LYS A 41 -12.40 -1.11 -20.87
N SER A 42 -12.98 -0.62 -19.79
CA SER A 42 -14.14 0.25 -19.90
C SER A 42 -13.76 1.52 -20.68
N GLU A 43 -14.74 2.17 -21.30
CA GLU A 43 -14.53 3.43 -22.01
C GLU A 43 -13.88 4.49 -21.10
N GLU A 44 -14.25 4.50 -19.80
CA GLU A 44 -13.62 5.35 -18.79
C GLU A 44 -12.12 5.06 -18.61
N GLU A 45 -11.73 3.79 -18.55
CA GLU A 45 -10.32 3.38 -18.41
C GLU A 45 -9.51 3.73 -19.65
N ILE A 46 -10.08 3.55 -20.84
CA ILE A 46 -9.46 3.92 -22.12
C ILE A 46 -9.24 5.44 -22.14
N TYR A 47 -10.28 6.22 -21.84
CA TYR A 47 -10.18 7.68 -21.79
C TYR A 47 -9.13 8.16 -20.79
N CYS A 48 -9.09 7.57 -19.58
CA CYS A 48 -8.11 7.96 -18.57
C CYS A 48 -6.67 7.64 -19.00
N GLU A 49 -6.45 6.49 -19.64
CA GLU A 49 -5.14 6.12 -20.19
C GLU A 49 -4.71 7.07 -21.31
N GLU A 50 -5.59 7.35 -22.28
CA GLU A 50 -5.31 8.27 -23.38
C GLU A 50 -5.06 9.69 -22.88
N ASN A 51 -5.88 10.18 -21.96
CA ASN A 51 -5.71 11.49 -21.34
C ASN A 51 -4.39 11.57 -20.58
N PHE A 52 -4.04 10.54 -19.80
CA PHE A 52 -2.76 10.51 -19.10
C PHE A 52 -1.61 10.60 -20.10
N VAL A 53 -1.53 9.69 -21.07
CA VAL A 53 -0.45 9.62 -22.07
C VAL A 53 -0.29 10.92 -22.85
N LYS A 54 -1.40 11.59 -23.18
CA LYS A 54 -1.40 12.85 -23.92
C LYS A 54 -0.93 14.05 -23.08
N THR A 55 -1.16 14.02 -21.76
CA THR A 55 -1.05 15.23 -20.91
C THR A 55 0.09 15.19 -19.90
N TYR A 56 0.62 14.00 -19.54
CA TYR A 56 1.70 13.91 -18.56
C TYR A 56 2.98 14.58 -19.08
N LYS A 57 3.71 15.23 -18.18
CA LYS A 57 4.98 15.90 -18.49
C LYS A 57 5.97 15.70 -17.35
N ARG A 58 7.24 16.02 -17.60
CA ARG A 58 8.28 16.17 -16.56
C ARG A 58 8.54 17.65 -16.32
N ASP A 59 8.75 18.04 -15.07
CA ASP A 59 9.30 19.35 -14.75
C ASP A 59 10.84 19.36 -14.90
N GLN A 60 11.48 20.50 -14.63
CA GLN A 60 12.93 20.67 -14.72
C GLN A 60 13.70 19.81 -13.70
N THR A 61 13.04 19.39 -12.63
CA THR A 61 13.62 18.52 -11.57
C THR A 61 13.42 17.03 -11.88
N GLY A 62 12.69 16.70 -12.95
CA GLY A 62 12.34 15.34 -13.33
C GLY A 62 11.08 14.82 -12.65
N ARG A 63 10.32 15.63 -11.91
CA ARG A 63 9.04 15.20 -11.33
C ARG A 63 7.94 15.14 -12.38
N PHE A 64 7.08 14.14 -12.27
CA PHE A 64 5.92 14.03 -13.15
C PHE A 64 4.87 15.09 -12.80
N ILE A 65 4.30 15.71 -13.83
CA ILE A 65 3.13 16.56 -13.77
C ILE A 65 2.00 15.79 -14.46
N ALA A 66 0.92 15.51 -13.71
CA ALA A 66 -0.26 14.83 -14.19
C ALA A 66 -1.48 15.76 -14.17
N GLN A 67 -2.44 15.48 -15.05
CA GLN A 67 -3.75 16.11 -15.03
C GLN A 67 -4.77 15.19 -14.34
N LEU A 68 -5.70 15.79 -13.60
CA LEU A 68 -6.85 15.11 -13.05
C LEU A 68 -7.77 14.64 -14.19
N PRO A 69 -8.15 13.36 -14.26
CA PRO A 69 -9.09 12.87 -15.26
C PRO A 69 -10.51 13.28 -14.85
N LEU A 70 -11.02 14.33 -15.49
CA LEU A 70 -12.34 14.89 -15.23
C LEU A 70 -13.40 14.22 -16.11
N LYS A 71 -14.60 14.05 -15.57
CA LYS A 71 -15.81 13.69 -16.32
C LYS A 71 -16.25 14.82 -17.25
N GLU A 72 -16.98 14.47 -18.30
CA GLU A 72 -17.68 15.45 -19.11
C GLU A 72 -18.59 16.33 -18.23
N ASN A 73 -18.59 17.64 -18.49
CA ASN A 73 -19.34 18.64 -17.72
C ASN A 73 -18.91 18.81 -16.24
N ALA A 74 -17.72 18.36 -15.85
CA ALA A 74 -17.20 18.55 -14.49
C ALA A 74 -17.23 20.02 -14.01
N GLU A 75 -17.09 20.98 -14.93
CA GLU A 75 -17.04 22.41 -14.63
C GLU A 75 -18.38 23.03 -14.25
N SER A 76 -19.51 22.43 -14.63
CA SER A 76 -20.84 23.01 -14.42
C SER A 76 -21.60 22.44 -13.22
N VAL A 77 -21.09 21.36 -12.59
CA VAL A 77 -21.85 20.61 -11.57
C VAL A 77 -21.47 20.92 -10.13
N LEU A 78 -20.29 21.48 -9.87
CA LEU A 78 -19.84 21.75 -8.50
C LEU A 78 -20.45 23.05 -7.95
N GLY A 79 -21.03 22.97 -6.75
CA GLY A 79 -21.43 24.13 -5.97
C GLY A 79 -20.33 24.67 -5.06
N SER A 80 -20.71 25.53 -4.11
CA SER A 80 -19.79 26.08 -3.11
C SER A 80 -19.36 25.02 -2.08
N SER A 81 -18.07 24.98 -1.75
CA SER A 81 -17.48 24.07 -0.75
C SER A 81 -16.72 24.80 0.37
N LYS A 82 -16.43 26.10 0.19
CA LYS A 82 -15.55 26.89 1.08
C LYS A 82 -16.06 26.94 2.52
N GLU A 83 -17.36 27.20 2.71
CA GLU A 83 -17.96 27.26 4.05
C GLU A 83 -17.86 25.95 4.82
N ASN A 84 -18.07 24.81 4.14
CA ASN A 84 -17.94 23.49 4.75
C ASN A 84 -16.49 23.24 5.18
N ALA A 85 -15.52 23.56 4.33
CA ALA A 85 -14.11 23.44 4.67
C ALA A 85 -13.73 24.29 5.89
N ILE A 86 -14.22 25.53 5.99
CA ILE A 86 -14.01 26.41 7.16
C ILE A 86 -14.65 25.83 8.42
N LYS A 87 -15.90 25.34 8.34
CA LYS A 87 -16.60 24.69 9.46
C LYS A 87 -15.78 23.49 9.99
N ARG A 88 -15.25 22.65 9.09
CA ARG A 88 -14.39 21.52 9.46
C ARG A 88 -13.07 21.96 10.08
N LEU A 89 -12.43 23.00 9.54
CA LEU A 89 -11.22 23.59 10.12
C LEU A 89 -11.45 24.11 11.55
N ASN A 90 -12.54 24.82 11.80
CA ASN A 90 -12.89 25.29 13.15
C ASN A 90 -13.13 24.11 14.11
N GLY A 91 -13.77 23.03 13.63
CA GLY A 91 -13.91 21.79 14.38
C GLY A 91 -12.59 21.12 14.74
N ILE A 92 -11.57 21.21 13.88
CA ILE A 92 -10.20 20.76 14.20
C ILE A 92 -9.64 21.60 15.35
N TRP A 93 -9.71 22.94 15.25
CA TRP A 93 -9.19 23.84 16.28
C TRP A 93 -9.82 23.65 17.66
N ASN A 94 -11.10 23.33 17.73
CA ASN A 94 -11.76 22.97 18.99
C ASN A 94 -11.13 21.75 19.68
N LYS A 95 -10.53 20.82 18.90
CA LYS A 95 -9.80 19.66 19.43
C LYS A 95 -8.34 20.01 19.75
N LEU A 96 -7.70 20.83 18.91
CA LEU A 96 -6.31 21.26 19.12
C LEU A 96 -6.17 22.07 20.41
N ASN A 97 -7.09 23.00 20.68
CA ASN A 97 -7.11 23.81 21.90
C ASN A 97 -7.21 22.99 23.19
N LYS A 98 -7.63 21.71 23.10
CA LYS A 98 -7.73 20.78 24.24
C LYS A 98 -6.51 19.86 24.35
N ASN A 99 -5.63 19.83 23.36
CA ASN A 99 -4.51 18.89 23.27
C ASN A 99 -3.31 19.53 22.55
N ASN A 100 -2.40 20.10 23.35
CA ASN A 100 -1.19 20.77 22.86
C ASN A 100 -0.30 19.86 22.00
N THR A 101 -0.20 18.57 22.32
CA THR A 101 0.59 17.61 21.51
C THR A 101 0.00 17.45 20.12
N MET A 102 -1.33 17.33 20.04
CA MET A 102 -2.04 17.26 18.75
C MET A 102 -1.89 18.55 17.95
N GLU A 103 -1.93 19.71 18.62
CA GLU A 103 -1.72 21.01 18.00
C GLU A 103 -0.33 21.13 17.35
N THR A 104 0.73 20.82 18.09
CA THR A 104 2.11 20.87 17.58
C THR A 104 2.27 19.96 16.37
N LEU A 105 1.86 18.70 16.49
CA LEU A 105 1.99 17.72 15.40
C LEU A 105 1.17 18.10 14.16
N TYR A 106 0.00 18.71 14.34
CA TYR A 106 -0.81 19.20 13.23
C TYR A 106 -0.15 20.39 12.53
N LYS A 107 0.38 21.36 13.28
CA LYS A 107 1.11 22.51 12.74
C LYS A 107 2.36 22.07 11.98
N GLU A 108 3.13 21.14 12.55
CA GLU A 108 4.31 20.56 11.91
C GLU A 108 3.95 19.85 10.60
N PHE A 109 2.86 19.08 10.59
CA PHE A 109 2.40 18.42 9.38
C PHE A 109 2.08 19.42 8.26
N MET A 110 1.31 20.48 8.58
CA MET A 110 0.87 21.47 7.61
C MET A 110 2.05 22.30 7.11
N ARG A 111 2.92 22.80 8.00
CA ARG A 111 4.16 23.50 7.61
C ARG A 111 5.08 22.62 6.78
N GLY A 112 5.19 21.32 7.12
CA GLY A 112 5.95 20.37 6.33
C GLY A 112 5.38 20.15 4.93
N TYR A 113 4.07 20.32 4.74
CA TYR A 113 3.44 20.31 3.41
C TYR A 113 3.85 21.52 2.58
N GLU A 114 3.83 22.71 3.18
CA GLU A 114 4.24 23.98 2.56
C GLU A 114 5.74 23.98 2.21
N ASN A 115 6.60 23.66 3.19
CA ASN A 115 8.05 23.68 3.02
C ASN A 115 8.56 22.69 1.95
N LEU A 116 7.83 21.59 1.72
CA LEU A 116 8.15 20.62 0.67
C LEU A 116 7.56 21.00 -0.70
N GLY A 117 6.93 22.17 -0.83
CA GLY A 117 6.27 22.60 -2.06
C GLY A 117 5.06 21.75 -2.45
N HIS A 118 4.48 20.99 -1.52
CA HIS A 118 3.28 20.18 -1.78
C HIS A 118 1.98 21.01 -1.70
N MET A 119 2.07 22.23 -1.16
CA MET A 119 1.00 23.21 -1.22
C MET A 119 1.58 24.62 -1.32
N GLU A 120 0.82 25.53 -1.91
CA GLU A 120 1.18 26.94 -2.09
C GLU A 120 0.02 27.82 -1.63
N GLU A 121 0.30 28.98 -1.03
CA GLU A 121 -0.74 29.95 -0.68
C GLU A 121 -1.40 30.46 -1.96
N ALA A 122 -2.73 30.51 -1.98
CA ALA A 122 -3.46 30.97 -3.15
C ALA A 122 -3.46 32.51 -3.19
N GLU A 123 -2.96 33.08 -4.29
CA GLU A 123 -3.14 34.50 -4.59
C GLU A 123 -4.62 34.81 -4.92
N ASP A 124 -5.02 36.06 -4.67
CA ASP A 124 -6.39 36.56 -4.82
C ASP A 124 -6.98 36.35 -6.23
N GLU A 125 -8.32 36.38 -6.26
CA GLU A 125 -9.18 35.53 -7.09
C GLU A 125 -9.24 35.86 -8.59
N ILE A 126 -8.89 34.89 -9.45
CA ILE A 126 -9.54 34.76 -10.76
C ILE A 126 -10.98 34.30 -10.49
N MET A 127 -11.96 35.18 -10.66
CA MET A 127 -13.38 34.91 -10.32
C MET A 127 -13.95 33.70 -11.08
N ASP A 128 -13.53 33.49 -12.33
CA ASP A 128 -14.22 32.56 -13.25
C ASP A 128 -13.63 31.15 -13.31
N LYS A 129 -12.65 30.82 -12.47
CA LYS A 129 -12.05 29.48 -12.46
C LYS A 129 -12.81 28.56 -11.51
N LEU A 130 -13.07 27.33 -11.96
CA LEU A 130 -13.65 26.27 -11.14
C LEU A 130 -12.79 26.01 -9.90
N LYS A 131 -13.41 26.10 -8.71
CA LYS A 131 -12.74 25.96 -7.42
C LYS A 131 -13.43 24.91 -6.57
N TYR A 132 -12.64 24.06 -5.92
CA TYR A 132 -13.14 23.13 -4.93
C TYR A 132 -12.25 23.16 -3.68
N TYR A 133 -12.87 23.39 -2.52
CA TYR A 133 -12.23 23.44 -1.23
C TYR A 133 -12.39 22.09 -0.53
N ILE A 134 -11.34 21.27 -0.55
CA ILE A 134 -11.30 19.97 0.10
C ILE A 134 -11.23 20.17 1.61
N PRO A 135 -12.26 19.76 2.38
CA PRO A 135 -12.16 19.76 3.82
C PRO A 135 -11.15 18.71 4.27
N HIS A 136 -10.45 18.96 5.36
CA HIS A 136 -9.50 18.00 5.93
C HIS A 136 -9.76 17.79 7.42
N HIS A 137 -9.22 16.69 7.95
CA HIS A 137 -9.32 16.35 9.37
C HIS A 137 -8.02 15.73 9.88
N ALA A 138 -7.69 15.99 11.14
CA ALA A 138 -6.54 15.40 11.81
C ALA A 138 -6.97 14.15 12.60
N ILE A 139 -6.39 13.00 12.25
CA ILE A 139 -6.51 11.74 12.98
C ILE A 139 -5.29 11.60 13.89
N PHE A 140 -5.53 11.66 15.19
CA PHE A 140 -4.50 11.49 16.21
C PHE A 140 -4.61 10.11 16.85
N LYS A 141 -3.53 9.33 16.80
CA LYS A 141 -3.39 7.98 17.37
C LYS A 141 -2.06 7.92 18.14
N PRO A 142 -2.03 8.29 19.43
CA PRO A 142 -0.79 8.43 20.20
C PRO A 142 -0.04 7.10 20.36
N GLU A 143 -0.73 5.96 20.25
CA GLU A 143 -0.13 4.62 20.34
C GLU A 143 0.76 4.26 19.13
N LYS A 144 0.70 5.03 18.03
CA LYS A 144 1.54 4.77 16.85
C LYS A 144 2.92 5.41 17.01
N THR A 145 3.95 4.57 17.03
CA THR A 145 5.36 4.95 17.23
C THR A 145 5.91 5.85 16.11
N SER A 146 5.51 5.64 14.85
CA SER A 146 6.12 6.33 13.69
C SER A 146 5.34 7.53 13.15
N THR A 147 4.01 7.51 13.21
CA THR A 147 3.15 8.60 12.74
C THR A 147 1.95 8.76 13.68
N PRO A 148 2.10 9.49 14.79
CA PRO A 148 1.04 9.67 15.78
C PRO A 148 -0.10 10.56 15.25
N LEU A 149 0.17 11.46 14.30
CA LEU A 149 -0.85 12.30 13.66
C LEU A 149 -0.83 12.12 12.14
N ARG A 150 -2.02 12.05 11.52
CA ARG A 150 -2.21 12.08 10.06
C ARG A 150 -3.31 13.06 9.71
N VAL A 151 -3.09 13.89 8.70
CA VAL A 151 -4.15 14.70 8.10
C VAL A 151 -4.77 13.93 6.94
N VAL A 152 -6.09 13.92 6.86
CA VAL A 152 -6.85 13.26 5.80
C VAL A 152 -7.67 14.30 5.06
N PHE A 153 -7.56 14.31 3.73
CA PHE A 153 -8.30 15.18 2.83
C PHE A 153 -9.57 14.45 2.36
N ASP A 154 -10.73 15.07 2.56
CA ASP A 154 -12.03 14.50 2.25
C ASP A 154 -12.56 15.05 0.92
N ALA A 155 -12.08 14.47 -0.18
CA ALA A 155 -12.56 14.80 -1.53
C ALA A 155 -13.98 14.27 -1.84
N SER A 156 -14.59 13.55 -0.89
CA SER A 156 -15.97 13.05 -0.98
C SER A 156 -17.00 14.01 -0.38
N ALA A 157 -16.54 15.09 0.26
CA ALA A 157 -17.41 16.10 0.85
C ALA A 157 -18.29 16.75 -0.22
N LYS A 158 -19.60 16.70 -0.03
CA LYS A 158 -20.55 17.31 -0.96
C LYS A 158 -20.49 18.84 -0.88
N THR A 159 -20.60 19.48 -2.03
CA THR A 159 -20.81 20.92 -2.19
C THR A 159 -22.28 21.27 -2.01
N THR A 160 -22.64 22.56 -2.10
CA THR A 160 -24.04 23.02 -2.09
C THR A 160 -24.90 22.42 -3.20
N SER A 161 -24.32 21.96 -4.31
CA SER A 161 -25.04 21.26 -5.38
C SER A 161 -25.25 19.77 -5.13
N GLY A 162 -24.69 19.22 -4.04
CA GLY A 162 -24.76 17.79 -3.72
C GLY A 162 -23.67 16.93 -4.37
N PHE A 163 -22.86 17.49 -5.28
CA PHE A 163 -21.71 16.80 -5.89
C PHE A 163 -20.41 17.07 -5.12
N SER A 164 -19.47 16.13 -5.18
CA SER A 164 -18.13 16.22 -4.57
C SER A 164 -17.03 16.25 -5.62
N LEU A 165 -15.79 16.51 -5.23
CA LEU A 165 -14.64 16.38 -6.15
C LEU A 165 -14.54 14.96 -6.70
N ASN A 166 -14.75 13.94 -5.86
CA ASN A 166 -14.76 12.56 -6.31
C ASN A 166 -15.94 12.22 -7.24
N SER A 167 -17.02 13.00 -7.22
CA SER A 167 -18.15 12.80 -8.14
C SER A 167 -17.79 13.18 -9.58
N ILE A 168 -16.86 14.13 -9.76
CA ILE A 168 -16.44 14.64 -11.07
C ILE A 168 -15.13 14.03 -11.59
N LEU A 169 -14.43 13.26 -10.75
CA LEU A 169 -13.22 12.54 -11.15
C LEU A 169 -13.56 11.15 -11.67
N LEU A 170 -12.83 10.70 -12.67
CA LEU A 170 -12.81 9.32 -13.13
C LEU A 170 -11.80 8.52 -12.29
N ASN A 171 -12.07 7.22 -12.07
CA ASN A 171 -11.18 6.33 -11.35
C ASN A 171 -9.91 6.06 -12.16
N GLY A 172 -10.08 5.86 -13.47
CA GLY A 172 -9.04 5.41 -14.40
C GLY A 172 -8.71 3.91 -14.30
N GLY A 173 -9.38 3.18 -13.42
CA GLY A 173 -9.26 1.73 -13.30
C GLY A 173 -8.07 1.26 -12.47
N ILE A 174 -7.98 -0.07 -12.36
CA ILE A 174 -6.92 -0.73 -11.59
C ILE A 174 -5.81 -1.15 -12.55
N ILE A 175 -4.66 -0.48 -12.45
CA ILE A 175 -3.45 -0.85 -13.21
C ILE A 175 -2.74 -2.06 -12.58
N GLN A 176 -2.88 -2.21 -11.25
CA GLN A 176 -2.22 -3.28 -10.51
C GLN A 176 -2.82 -4.64 -10.85
N LYS A 177 -1.96 -5.66 -10.95
CA LYS A 177 -2.41 -7.06 -11.00
C LYS A 177 -3.06 -7.44 -9.68
N ASP A 178 -3.87 -8.49 -9.71
CA ASP A 178 -4.57 -8.95 -8.52
C ASP A 178 -3.58 -9.36 -7.41
N LEU A 179 -3.94 -9.05 -6.16
CA LEU A 179 -3.09 -9.29 -5.00
C LEU A 179 -2.69 -10.76 -4.87
N PHE A 180 -3.56 -11.68 -5.29
CA PHE A 180 -3.33 -13.09 -5.13
C PHE A 180 -2.23 -13.58 -6.09
N SER A 181 -2.26 -13.16 -7.34
CA SER A 181 -1.16 -13.39 -8.29
C SER A 181 0.17 -12.79 -7.82
N ILE A 182 0.12 -11.59 -7.21
CA ILE A 182 1.32 -10.96 -6.62
C ILE A 182 1.87 -11.84 -5.49
N VAL A 183 1.05 -12.26 -4.53
CA VAL A 183 1.48 -13.07 -3.39
C VAL A 183 1.94 -14.47 -3.81
N SER A 184 1.28 -15.10 -4.79
CA SER A 184 1.68 -16.41 -5.31
C SER A 184 3.05 -16.35 -5.98
N ARG A 185 3.32 -15.34 -6.82
CA ARG A 185 4.64 -15.15 -7.43
C ARG A 185 5.71 -14.79 -6.39
N PHE A 186 5.36 -14.00 -5.38
CA PHE A 186 6.27 -13.65 -4.28
C PHE A 186 6.81 -14.88 -3.54
N ARG A 187 6.12 -16.03 -3.60
CA ARG A 187 6.53 -17.29 -2.98
C ARG A 187 7.38 -18.20 -3.87
N LYS A 188 7.51 -17.91 -5.17
CA LYS A 188 8.23 -18.78 -6.12
C LYS A 188 9.75 -18.75 -5.95
N HIS A 189 10.30 -17.67 -5.39
CA HIS A 189 11.74 -17.47 -5.29
C HIS A 189 12.21 -17.42 -3.83
N LYS A 190 13.43 -17.91 -3.60
CA LYS A 190 14.07 -18.04 -2.29
C LYS A 190 14.31 -16.71 -1.59
N PHE A 191 14.50 -15.63 -2.35
CA PHE A 191 14.71 -14.29 -1.83
C PHE A 191 13.72 -13.34 -2.47
N ALA A 192 13.12 -12.45 -1.68
CA ALA A 192 12.21 -11.43 -2.17
C ALA A 192 12.48 -10.07 -1.53
N PHE A 193 12.44 -9.03 -2.36
CA PHE A 193 12.75 -7.65 -2.00
C PHE A 193 11.47 -6.83 -1.93
N SER A 194 11.35 -6.03 -0.87
CA SER A 194 10.22 -5.13 -0.68
C SER A 194 10.71 -3.76 -0.21
N ALA A 195 10.12 -2.71 -0.78
CA ALA A 195 10.43 -1.31 -0.46
C ALA A 195 9.16 -0.46 -0.47
N ASP A 196 9.13 0.57 0.38
CA ASP A 196 8.04 1.54 0.47
C ASP A 196 8.48 2.88 -0.16
N ILE A 197 7.68 3.37 -1.11
CA ILE A 197 7.92 4.68 -1.73
C ILE A 197 7.36 5.76 -0.81
N LYS A 198 8.27 6.48 -0.15
CA LYS A 198 7.91 7.53 0.81
C LYS A 198 7.09 8.61 0.12
N LYS A 199 5.89 8.86 0.65
CA LYS A 199 4.98 9.90 0.17
C LYS A 199 4.70 9.80 -1.34
N MET A 200 4.58 8.58 -1.88
CA MET A 200 4.37 8.29 -3.31
C MET A 200 3.46 9.29 -4.05
N TYR A 201 2.24 9.51 -3.57
CA TYR A 201 1.31 10.47 -4.19
C TYR A 201 1.87 11.88 -4.28
N ARG A 202 2.60 12.32 -3.26
CA ARG A 202 3.16 13.67 -3.18
C ARG A 202 4.37 13.87 -4.07
N GLN A 203 4.91 12.80 -4.68
CA GLN A 203 6.00 12.92 -5.66
C GLN A 203 5.49 13.40 -7.03
N ILE A 204 4.18 13.29 -7.28
CA ILE A 204 3.56 13.62 -8.55
C ILE A 204 2.88 14.97 -8.43
N LEU A 205 3.31 15.93 -9.25
CA LEU A 205 2.71 17.26 -9.34
C LEU A 205 1.40 17.21 -10.11
N ILE A 206 0.52 18.15 -9.80
CA ILE A 206 -0.70 18.41 -10.53
C ILE A 206 -0.49 19.65 -11.41
N ASP A 207 -0.97 19.57 -12.64
CA ASP A 207 -0.98 20.67 -13.59
C ASP A 207 -1.57 21.94 -12.96
N GLN A 208 -0.87 23.07 -13.12
CA GLN A 208 -1.24 24.36 -12.51
C GLN A 208 -2.67 24.78 -12.85
N ASN A 209 -3.17 24.40 -14.03
CA ASN A 209 -4.53 24.73 -14.45
C ASN A 209 -5.60 24.03 -13.60
N GLN A 210 -5.29 22.90 -12.96
CA GLN A 210 -6.25 22.12 -12.19
C GLN A 210 -6.03 22.17 -10.67
N ARG A 211 -4.99 22.85 -10.18
CA ARG A 211 -4.72 22.97 -8.72
C ARG A 211 -5.84 23.66 -7.95
N ASP A 212 -6.65 24.49 -8.61
CA ASP A 212 -7.81 25.15 -8.00
C ASP A 212 -8.95 24.20 -7.61
N LEU A 213 -8.96 22.97 -8.16
CA LEU A 213 -9.82 21.87 -7.71
C LEU A 213 -9.35 21.22 -6.40
N GLN A 214 -8.14 21.54 -5.94
CA GLN A 214 -7.53 20.98 -4.74
C GLN A 214 -7.17 22.09 -3.75
N ARG A 215 -8.08 23.05 -3.54
CA ARG A 215 -7.89 24.08 -2.52
C ARG A 215 -8.17 23.51 -1.14
N ILE A 216 -7.48 24.03 -0.13
CA ILE A 216 -7.75 23.78 1.28
C ILE A 216 -7.73 25.10 2.05
N VAL A 217 -8.31 25.11 3.25
CA VAL A 217 -8.24 26.25 4.16
C VAL A 217 -7.38 25.90 5.36
N TRP A 218 -6.52 26.80 5.80
CA TRP A 218 -5.69 26.56 6.97
C TRP A 218 -5.38 27.88 7.69
N LYS A 219 -5.14 27.78 9.00
CA LYS A 219 -4.74 28.90 9.86
C LYS A 219 -3.67 28.43 10.84
N THR A 220 -2.78 29.34 11.24
CA THR A 220 -1.61 29.04 12.08
C THR A 220 -1.91 29.05 13.58
N SER A 221 -2.98 29.72 14.01
CA SER A 221 -3.48 29.75 15.38
C SER A 221 -5.02 29.78 15.38
N ALA A 222 -5.65 29.61 16.55
CA ALA A 222 -7.10 29.69 16.68
C ALA A 222 -7.65 31.07 16.23
N ASP A 223 -6.91 32.14 16.51
CA ASP A 223 -7.30 33.53 16.24
C ASP A 223 -6.75 34.08 14.91
N ALA A 224 -5.87 33.34 14.24
CA ALA A 224 -5.34 33.74 12.94
C ALA A 224 -6.42 33.76 11.86
N SER A 225 -6.24 34.64 10.87
CA SER A 225 -7.08 34.65 9.67
C SER A 225 -6.96 33.33 8.92
N VAL A 226 -8.07 32.92 8.31
CA VAL A 226 -8.10 31.72 7.47
C VAL A 226 -7.46 32.06 6.13
N LYS A 227 -6.39 31.34 5.82
CA LYS A 227 -5.71 31.40 4.53
C LYS A 227 -6.16 30.24 3.62
N VAL A 228 -6.08 30.46 2.31
CA VAL A 228 -6.39 29.46 1.30
C VAL A 228 -5.09 28.96 0.69
N TYR A 229 -4.96 27.64 0.54
CA TYR A 229 -3.83 27.01 -0.11
C TYR A 229 -4.31 26.14 -1.26
N LYS A 230 -3.48 25.98 -2.29
CA LYS A 230 -3.68 25.02 -3.39
C LYS A 230 -2.72 23.85 -3.16
N LEU A 231 -3.24 22.62 -3.21
CA LEU A 231 -2.38 21.44 -3.18
C LEU A 231 -1.74 21.25 -4.57
N SER A 232 -0.41 21.14 -4.59
CA SER A 232 0.38 21.11 -5.82
C SER A 232 0.64 19.69 -6.33
N THR A 233 0.30 18.67 -5.54
CA THR A 233 0.60 17.25 -5.81
C THR A 233 -0.67 16.41 -5.84
N VAL A 234 -0.59 15.18 -6.37
CA VAL A 234 -1.70 14.21 -6.30
C VAL A 234 -2.11 14.03 -4.82
N THR A 235 -3.35 14.39 -4.52
CA THR A 235 -3.88 14.33 -3.16
C THR A 235 -4.51 12.97 -2.90
N TYR A 236 -4.03 12.28 -1.86
CA TYR A 236 -4.65 11.03 -1.42
C TYR A 236 -6.08 11.30 -0.92
N GLY A 237 -6.98 10.35 -1.19
CA GLY A 237 -8.42 10.50 -0.92
C GLY A 237 -9.23 10.99 -2.12
N THR A 238 -8.57 11.42 -3.20
CA THR A 238 -9.25 11.62 -4.48
C THR A 238 -9.47 10.29 -5.21
N PHE A 239 -10.53 10.20 -6.01
CA PHE A 239 -10.93 8.98 -6.71
C PHE A 239 -9.88 8.50 -7.72
N SER A 240 -9.22 9.45 -8.40
CA SER A 240 -8.20 9.18 -9.43
C SER A 240 -6.77 9.00 -8.90
N ALA A 241 -6.52 9.21 -7.59
CA ALA A 241 -5.16 9.18 -7.03
C ALA A 241 -4.45 7.83 -7.22
N PRO A 242 -5.08 6.67 -6.96
CA PRO A 242 -4.43 5.36 -7.15
C PRO A 242 -4.00 5.13 -8.60
N PHE A 243 -4.88 5.41 -9.57
CA PHE A 243 -4.57 5.35 -10.99
C PHE A 243 -3.42 6.27 -11.35
N SER A 244 -3.51 7.56 -10.99
CA SER A 244 -2.48 8.55 -11.32
C SER A 244 -1.11 8.13 -10.79
N ALA A 245 -1.06 7.62 -9.56
CA ALA A 245 0.17 7.21 -8.91
C ALA A 245 0.79 5.96 -9.54
N THR A 246 -0.03 4.93 -9.76
CA THR A 246 0.41 3.67 -10.36
C THR A 246 0.79 3.83 -11.83
N ARG A 247 0.03 4.62 -12.59
CA ARG A 247 0.30 4.91 -13.99
C ARG A 247 1.60 5.70 -14.16
N THR A 248 1.86 6.63 -13.26
CA THR A 248 3.10 7.40 -13.24
C THR A 248 4.31 6.52 -12.97
N LEU A 249 4.22 5.56 -12.04
CA LEU A 249 5.29 4.58 -11.87
C LEU A 249 5.53 3.74 -13.12
N LYS A 250 4.46 3.35 -13.81
CA LYS A 250 4.58 2.65 -15.09
C LYS A 250 5.28 3.53 -16.14
N ALA A 251 4.89 4.79 -16.27
CA ALA A 251 5.56 5.74 -17.17
C ALA A 251 7.04 5.97 -16.83
N LEU A 252 7.36 6.12 -15.53
CA LEU A 252 8.74 6.25 -15.05
C LEU A 252 9.58 5.05 -15.47
N ALA A 253 9.05 3.86 -15.25
CA ALA A 253 9.72 2.63 -15.62
C ALA A 253 9.86 2.54 -17.14
N ASP A 254 8.81 2.90 -17.89
CA ASP A 254 8.79 2.92 -19.35
C ASP A 254 9.83 3.84 -19.97
N GLU A 255 10.01 5.04 -19.42
CA GLU A 255 11.06 5.99 -19.82
C GLU A 255 12.44 5.48 -19.42
N GLY A 256 12.56 4.92 -18.22
CA GLY A 256 13.79 4.33 -17.68
C GLY A 256 14.31 3.15 -18.50
N ARG A 257 13.43 2.45 -19.26
CA ARG A 257 13.81 1.35 -20.16
C ARG A 257 14.93 1.73 -21.13
N LYS A 258 14.98 2.99 -21.58
CA LYS A 258 15.99 3.46 -22.54
C LYS A 258 17.39 3.60 -21.93
N VAL A 259 17.47 3.78 -20.62
CA VAL A 259 18.70 4.10 -19.89
C VAL A 259 19.17 2.92 -19.04
N PHE A 260 18.24 2.09 -18.56
CA PHE A 260 18.51 0.94 -17.70
C PHE A 260 17.95 -0.34 -18.32
N PRO A 261 18.74 -1.10 -19.11
CA PRO A 261 18.27 -2.35 -19.73
C PRO A 261 17.83 -3.40 -18.70
N LYS A 262 18.44 -3.45 -17.51
CA LYS A 262 17.98 -4.30 -16.39
C LYS A 262 16.60 -3.87 -15.85
N ALA A 263 16.17 -2.63 -16.10
CA ALA A 263 14.80 -2.20 -15.82
C ALA A 263 13.77 -2.79 -16.81
N GLU A 264 14.22 -3.29 -17.97
CA GLU A 264 13.39 -3.98 -18.95
C GLU A 264 12.98 -5.38 -18.46
N GLU A 265 13.90 -6.16 -17.87
CA GLU A 265 13.64 -7.47 -17.26
C GLU A 265 12.61 -7.34 -16.14
N LEU A 266 12.82 -6.33 -15.30
CA LEU A 266 11.93 -5.83 -14.26
C LEU A 266 10.48 -5.59 -14.67
N LEU A 267 10.28 -4.97 -15.84
CA LEU A 267 8.96 -4.57 -16.36
C LEU A 267 8.26 -5.69 -17.13
N LYS A 268 9.03 -6.57 -17.77
CA LYS A 268 8.54 -7.79 -18.40
C LYS A 268 8.23 -8.88 -17.38
N ASN A 269 8.81 -8.78 -16.18
CA ASN A 269 8.48 -9.66 -15.07
C ASN A 269 7.04 -9.38 -14.63
N ASP A 270 6.25 -10.44 -14.53
CA ASP A 270 4.82 -10.38 -14.26
C ASP A 270 4.46 -9.77 -12.88
N ILE A 271 5.46 -9.32 -12.13
CA ILE A 271 5.45 -8.87 -10.73
C ILE A 271 5.57 -7.33 -10.63
N TRP A 272 5.61 -6.57 -11.74
CA TRP A 272 5.74 -5.11 -11.66
C TRP A 272 4.48 -4.37 -11.17
N PHE A 273 4.28 -4.39 -9.85
CA PHE A 273 4.11 -3.23 -8.98
C PHE A 273 4.96 -3.36 -7.68
N SER A 274 6.03 -4.18 -7.68
CA SER A 274 6.94 -4.28 -6.53
C SER A 274 8.36 -4.75 -6.90
N SER A 275 9.31 -3.80 -6.87
CA SER A 275 10.78 -3.91 -6.79
C SER A 275 11.61 -4.58 -7.94
N PRO A 276 12.88 -4.13 -8.14
CA PRO A 276 13.92 -4.78 -8.97
C PRO A 276 14.12 -6.27 -8.80
N ASP A 277 14.55 -6.92 -9.88
CA ASP A 277 15.16 -8.25 -9.90
C ASP A 277 16.40 -8.29 -8.99
N LEU A 278 16.14 -8.46 -7.70
CA LEU A 278 17.06 -9.08 -6.77
C LEU A 278 16.50 -10.44 -6.32
N GLN A 279 15.56 -11.03 -7.08
CA GLN A 279 15.15 -12.42 -6.85
C GLN A 279 16.10 -13.32 -7.64
N THR A 280 17.24 -13.60 -7.03
CA THR A 280 18.24 -14.51 -7.54
C THR A 280 18.31 -15.72 -6.61
N ASP A 281 18.65 -16.91 -7.13
CA ASP A 281 18.99 -18.04 -6.26
C ASP A 281 20.40 -17.90 -5.65
N GLU A 282 21.19 -16.94 -6.17
CA GLU A 282 22.56 -16.63 -5.79
C GLU A 282 22.75 -15.11 -5.61
N LEU A 283 23.29 -14.66 -4.47
CA LEU A 283 23.63 -13.25 -4.25
C LEU A 283 25.05 -12.98 -4.75
N GLU A 284 25.21 -12.30 -5.89
CA GLU A 284 26.50 -11.73 -6.25
C GLU A 284 26.75 -10.44 -5.45
N ASP A 285 27.93 -10.35 -4.83
CA ASP A 285 28.40 -9.21 -4.04
C ASP A 285 28.73 -8.01 -4.94
N ASN A 286 27.70 -7.43 -5.56
CA ASN A 286 27.83 -6.20 -6.31
C ASN A 286 27.66 -5.04 -5.34
N GLN A 287 28.77 -4.34 -5.08
CA GLN A 287 28.81 -3.11 -4.29
C GLN A 287 27.83 -2.09 -4.88
N PHE A 288 26.61 -2.08 -4.35
CA PHE A 288 25.61 -1.08 -4.66
C PHE A 288 26.06 0.22 -4.01
N ILE A 289 26.68 1.10 -4.78
CA ILE A 289 26.97 2.48 -4.36
C ILE A 289 25.66 3.26 -4.54
N PRO A 290 24.95 3.63 -3.47
CA PRO A 290 23.70 4.35 -3.61
C PRO A 290 24.01 5.77 -4.08
N ASP A 291 23.31 6.24 -5.11
CA ASP A 291 23.27 7.67 -5.44
C ASP A 291 22.70 8.42 -4.21
N PRO A 292 23.45 9.37 -3.62
CA PRO A 292 23.03 10.08 -2.42
C PRO A 292 21.69 10.80 -2.57
N THR A 293 21.29 11.16 -3.80
CA THR A 293 20.01 11.81 -4.11
C THR A 293 18.81 10.87 -3.89
N TYR A 294 18.99 9.56 -4.07
CA TYR A 294 17.94 8.55 -3.93
C TYR A 294 17.68 8.10 -2.48
N VAL A 295 18.67 8.28 -1.59
CA VAL A 295 18.62 7.78 -0.21
C VAL A 295 17.62 8.55 0.66
N ASP A 296 17.42 9.85 0.40
CA ASP A 296 16.51 10.70 1.18
C ASP A 296 15.01 10.46 0.88
N GLU A 297 14.73 9.90 -0.29
CA GLU A 297 13.37 9.65 -0.79
C GLU A 297 12.83 8.24 -0.49
N LEU A 298 13.69 7.30 -0.08
CA LEU A 298 13.26 5.99 0.36
C LEU A 298 13.01 5.99 1.88
N LYS A 299 11.98 5.26 2.34
CA LYS A 299 12.01 4.77 3.72
C LYS A 299 13.01 3.62 3.72
N CYS A 300 14.23 3.86 4.20
CA CYS A 300 15.35 2.89 4.26
C CYS A 300 15.09 1.68 5.19
N ALA A 301 14.06 0.90 4.90
CA ALA A 301 13.90 -0.44 5.41
C ALA A 301 13.56 -1.34 4.21
N VAL A 302 14.55 -1.52 3.31
CA VAL A 302 14.48 -2.60 2.33
C VAL A 302 14.46 -3.89 3.12
N THR A 303 13.34 -4.61 3.05
CA THR A 303 13.17 -5.85 3.82
C THR A 303 13.46 -7.01 2.89
N LEU A 304 14.58 -7.69 3.15
CA LEU A 304 14.91 -8.97 2.54
C LEU A 304 14.07 -10.05 3.21
N THR A 305 13.20 -10.70 2.43
CA THR A 305 12.43 -11.86 2.89
C THR A 305 13.09 -13.12 2.35
N PHE A 306 13.56 -13.98 3.25
CA PHE A 306 14.04 -15.30 2.91
C PHE A 306 12.86 -16.28 2.91
N ASN A 307 12.52 -16.80 1.73
CA ASN A 307 11.55 -17.86 1.52
C ASN A 307 12.22 -19.25 1.46
N GLY A 308 13.44 -19.39 1.95
CA GLY A 308 14.13 -20.68 1.92
C GLY A 308 13.64 -21.62 3.00
N TYR A 309 13.23 -22.80 2.58
CA TYR A 309 13.27 -24.00 3.42
C TYR A 309 14.76 -24.34 3.64
N ASN A 310 15.29 -24.09 4.82
CA ASN A 310 16.62 -24.61 5.18
C ASN A 310 16.45 -26.05 5.64
N SER A 311 16.42 -26.98 4.67
CA SER A 311 16.13 -28.40 4.91
C SER A 311 17.00 -28.97 6.01
N GLU A 312 18.30 -28.71 6.02
CA GLU A 312 19.21 -29.23 7.05
C GLU A 312 18.79 -28.82 8.47
N PHE A 313 18.46 -27.55 8.70
CA PHE A 313 18.01 -27.09 10.03
C PHE A 313 16.70 -27.76 10.45
N TYR A 314 15.73 -27.85 9.53
CA TYR A 314 14.44 -28.43 9.85
C TYR A 314 14.55 -29.95 10.03
N ASP A 315 15.29 -30.63 9.18
CA ASP A 315 15.53 -32.07 9.21
C ASP A 315 16.29 -32.47 10.48
N GLU A 316 17.32 -31.72 10.89
CA GLU A 316 17.97 -31.89 12.20
C GLU A 316 16.97 -31.71 13.35
N LEU A 317 16.08 -30.72 13.27
CA LEU A 317 15.09 -30.47 14.31
C LEU A 317 13.98 -31.53 14.36
N PHE A 318 13.54 -32.08 13.23
CA PHE A 318 12.63 -33.24 13.17
C PHE A 318 13.27 -34.47 13.77
N ASN A 319 14.57 -34.67 13.52
CA ASN A 319 15.33 -35.78 14.06
C ASN A 319 15.59 -35.65 15.58
N CYS A 320 15.37 -34.47 16.19
CA CYS A 320 15.50 -34.30 17.64
C CYS A 320 14.45 -35.08 18.44
N THR A 321 13.27 -35.41 17.87
CA THR A 321 12.26 -36.21 18.57
C THR A 321 11.20 -36.80 17.64
N ASN A 322 10.85 -38.07 17.90
CA ASN A 322 9.74 -38.77 17.25
C ASN A 322 8.34 -38.39 17.80
N ASN A 323 8.24 -37.43 18.72
CA ASN A 323 6.99 -37.04 19.34
C ASN A 323 6.48 -35.71 18.72
N PHE A 324 5.42 -35.81 17.93
CA PHE A 324 4.84 -34.67 17.22
C PHE A 324 4.39 -33.54 18.16
N THR A 325 3.78 -33.88 19.30
CA THR A 325 3.37 -32.90 20.32
C THR A 325 4.57 -32.18 20.92
N LYS A 326 5.71 -32.86 21.07
CA LYS A 326 6.97 -32.27 21.54
C LYS A 326 7.56 -31.33 20.47
N LEU A 327 7.51 -31.71 19.19
CA LEU A 327 7.91 -30.84 18.07
C LEU A 327 7.07 -29.55 18.02
N ILE A 328 5.74 -29.67 18.11
CA ILE A 328 4.84 -28.51 18.14
C ILE A 328 5.24 -27.53 19.24
N ARG A 329 5.54 -28.04 20.45
CA ARG A 329 5.97 -27.21 21.58
C ARG A 329 7.32 -26.55 21.33
N ILE A 330 8.29 -27.28 20.78
CA ILE A 330 9.62 -26.75 20.43
C ILE A 330 9.46 -25.58 19.44
N PHE A 331 8.72 -25.78 18.35
CA PHE A 331 8.46 -24.72 17.36
C PHE A 331 7.69 -23.54 17.94
N SER A 332 6.75 -23.80 18.86
CA SER A 332 6.01 -22.73 19.55
C SER A 332 6.95 -21.84 20.38
N PHE A 333 7.93 -22.44 21.06
CA PHE A 333 8.94 -21.69 21.80
C PHE A 333 9.92 -20.95 20.89
N ILE A 334 10.33 -21.55 19.76
CA ILE A 334 11.18 -20.89 18.75
C ILE A 334 10.47 -19.65 18.17
N PHE A 335 9.20 -19.79 17.76
CA PHE A 335 8.41 -18.66 17.24
C PHE A 335 8.20 -17.58 18.29
N ARG A 336 7.95 -17.96 19.54
CA ARG A 336 7.87 -17.01 20.65
C ARG A 336 9.20 -16.28 20.86
N PHE A 337 10.33 -16.97 20.82
CA PHE A 337 11.66 -16.37 20.94
C PHE A 337 11.93 -15.36 19.81
N ILE A 338 11.64 -15.73 18.56
CA ILE A 338 11.76 -14.84 17.40
C ILE A 338 10.83 -13.63 17.54
N ASN A 339 9.61 -13.84 18.02
CA ASN A 339 8.66 -12.74 18.24
C ASN A 339 9.14 -11.78 19.33
N ASN A 340 9.66 -12.31 20.43
CA ASN A 340 10.19 -11.53 21.55
C ASN A 340 11.47 -10.76 21.22
N THR A 341 12.27 -11.22 20.24
CA THR A 341 13.48 -10.53 19.77
C THR A 341 13.18 -9.42 18.76
N LYS A 342 12.06 -9.49 18.04
CA LYS A 342 11.61 -8.46 17.07
C LYS A 342 11.00 -7.22 17.72
N VAL A 343 10.51 -7.32 18.96
CA VAL A 343 9.90 -6.18 19.68
C VAL A 343 10.95 -5.47 20.52
N LYS A 344 11.51 -4.36 20.01
CA LYS A 344 12.60 -3.62 20.66
C LYS A 344 12.20 -3.01 22.03
N GLU A 345 10.94 -2.65 22.23
CA GLU A 345 10.42 -2.17 23.52
C GLU A 345 8.92 -2.52 23.65
N CYS A 346 8.52 -3.44 24.55
CA CYS A 346 7.18 -3.42 25.13
C CYS A 346 6.99 -4.35 26.34
N ARG A 347 6.15 -3.88 27.28
CA ARG A 347 5.86 -4.39 28.63
C ARG A 347 5.15 -5.76 28.73
N ASN A 348 4.92 -6.44 27.60
CA ASN A 348 4.12 -7.67 27.51
C ASN A 348 4.91 -8.84 26.88
N LYS A 349 6.12 -9.13 27.38
CA LYS A 349 6.80 -10.37 26.99
C LYS A 349 5.98 -11.56 27.49
N VAL A 350 5.47 -12.37 26.57
CA VAL A 350 4.70 -13.58 26.90
C VAL A 350 5.68 -14.61 27.48
N SER A 351 5.67 -14.75 28.80
CA SER A 351 6.64 -15.57 29.56
C SER A 351 6.03 -16.81 30.21
N LYS A 352 4.71 -17.02 30.12
CA LYS A 352 4.01 -18.13 30.78
C LYS A 352 3.74 -19.28 29.80
N TYR A 353 2.70 -20.07 30.03
CA TYR A 353 2.33 -21.22 29.21
C TYR A 353 2.16 -20.88 27.72
N LEU A 354 2.37 -21.87 26.85
CA LEU A 354 2.05 -21.76 25.43
C LEU A 354 0.53 -21.60 25.26
N THR A 355 0.12 -20.63 24.44
CA THR A 355 -1.28 -20.42 24.09
C THR A 355 -1.73 -21.41 23.03
N ALA A 356 -3.04 -21.64 22.92
CA ALA A 356 -3.61 -22.49 21.88
C ALA A 356 -3.25 -22.00 20.47
N GLU A 357 -3.18 -20.67 20.28
CA GLU A 357 -2.82 -20.03 19.01
C GLU A 357 -1.36 -20.33 18.62
N GLU A 358 -0.43 -20.28 19.57
CA GLU A 358 0.98 -20.58 19.30
C GLU A 358 1.20 -22.06 18.94
N LEU A 359 0.47 -22.96 19.60
CA LEU A 359 0.47 -24.37 19.29
C LEU A 359 -0.11 -24.61 17.89
N HIS A 360 -1.26 -24.01 17.58
CA HIS A 360 -1.92 -24.14 16.28
C HIS A 360 -1.03 -23.64 15.13
N ARG A 361 -0.45 -22.45 15.27
CA ARG A 361 0.50 -21.88 14.30
C ARG A 361 1.71 -22.79 14.07
N SER A 362 2.21 -23.42 15.12
CA SER A 362 3.34 -24.36 15.03
C SER A 362 2.95 -25.65 14.32
N THR A 363 1.74 -26.16 14.57
CA THR A 363 1.18 -27.32 13.86
C THR A 363 1.04 -27.05 12.37
N GLU A 364 0.46 -25.90 11.99
CA GLU A 364 0.33 -25.53 10.57
C GLU A 364 1.70 -25.39 9.89
N PHE A 365 2.67 -24.79 10.58
CA PHE A 365 4.01 -24.63 10.06
C PHE A 365 4.70 -25.99 9.82
N LEU A 366 4.66 -26.88 10.81
CA LEU A 366 5.21 -28.23 10.71
C LEU A 366 4.57 -29.04 9.58
N ALA A 367 3.25 -28.91 9.40
CA ALA A 367 2.53 -29.55 8.31
C ALA A 367 3.00 -29.02 6.94
N ARG A 368 3.17 -27.70 6.80
CA ARG A 368 3.68 -27.09 5.56
C ARG A 368 5.11 -27.51 5.26
N VAL A 369 5.94 -27.61 6.29
CA VAL A 369 7.32 -28.07 6.16
C VAL A 369 7.37 -29.52 5.68
N ALA A 370 6.61 -30.42 6.31
CA ALA A 370 6.53 -31.81 5.86
C ALA A 370 5.96 -31.94 4.44
N GLN A 371 5.01 -31.06 4.08
CA GLN A 371 4.50 -31.01 2.72
C GLN A 371 5.56 -30.56 1.70
N LEU A 372 6.39 -29.58 2.06
CA LEU A 372 7.47 -29.08 1.22
C LEU A 372 8.62 -30.09 1.06
N SER A 373 8.85 -30.97 2.04
CA SER A 373 9.85 -32.03 1.94
C SER A 373 9.36 -33.22 1.12
N GLU A 374 8.14 -33.71 1.40
CA GLU A 374 7.63 -34.97 0.83
C GLU A 374 6.91 -34.80 -0.52
N PHE A 375 6.28 -33.65 -0.77
CA PHE A 375 5.48 -33.39 -1.99
C PHE A 375 6.08 -32.28 -2.85
N LYS A 376 7.41 -32.19 -2.85
CA LYS A 376 8.13 -31.13 -3.56
C LYS A 376 7.82 -31.14 -5.05
N ALA A 377 7.75 -32.32 -5.68
CA ALA A 377 7.46 -32.46 -7.10
C ALA A 377 6.05 -31.97 -7.48
N GLU A 378 5.06 -32.20 -6.62
CA GLU A 378 3.69 -31.77 -6.81
C GLU A 378 3.51 -30.26 -6.56
N ILE A 379 4.30 -29.69 -5.64
CA ILE A 379 4.33 -28.26 -5.38
C ILE A 379 5.03 -27.51 -6.52
N ASP A 380 6.11 -28.05 -7.07
CA ASP A 380 6.84 -27.46 -8.20
C ASP A 380 6.05 -27.56 -9.52
N ALA A 381 5.10 -28.50 -9.61
CA ALA A 381 4.20 -28.67 -10.76
C ALA A 381 2.93 -27.79 -10.71
N LEU A 382 2.69 -27.05 -9.62
CA LEU A 382 1.57 -26.11 -9.42
C LEU A 382 1.99 -24.66 -9.74
#